data_AF-A0A836P4Y0-F1
#
_entry.id   AF-A0A836P4Y0-F1
#
_cell.length_a   1.000
_cell.length_b   1.000
_cell.length_c   1.000
_cell.angle_alpha   90.00
_cell.angle_beta   90.00
_cell.angle_gamma   90.00
#
_symmetry.space_group_name_H-M   'P 1'
#
loop_
_entity.id
_entity.type
_entity.pdbx_description
1 polymer ?
#
loop_
_entity_poly.entity_id
_entity_poly.type
_entity_poly.pdbx_seq_one_letter_code
_entity_poly.pdbx_strand_id
1 'polypeptide(L)'
;MLTASIEGIGFWTQGLPNWEAACAFARGGELQETTARPAPQLLAANERRRAPDTVAVSLEAALAACTAAGRDPASLPSIFTST
;
A
#
# COMPACT_ATOMS: atom_id res chain seq x y z
N MET A 1 -2.28 5.94 30.71
CA MET A 1 -2.00 6.79 29.54
C MET A 1 -2.00 5.88 28.32
N LEU A 2 -2.68 6.25 27.22
CA LEU A 2 -2.70 5.45 25.99
C LEU A 2 -1.46 5.76 25.16
N THR A 3 -0.77 4.75 24.65
CA THR A 3 0.39 4.88 23.76
C THR A 3 0.17 4.07 22.49
N ALA A 4 0.62 4.58 21.35
CA ALA A 4 0.55 3.89 20.07
C ALA A 4 1.90 4.02 19.34
N SER A 5 2.23 3.01 18.52
CA SER A 5 3.41 2.98 17.67
C SER A 5 3.02 2.63 16.24
N ILE A 6 3.83 3.07 15.28
CA ILE A 6 3.70 2.64 13.89
C ILE A 6 4.44 1.31 13.75
N GLU A 7 3.71 0.24 13.45
CA GLU A 7 4.31 -1.08 13.23
C GLU A 7 4.71 -1.32 11.77
N GLY A 8 4.05 -0.66 10.82
CA GLY A 8 4.35 -0.79 9.39
C GLY A 8 3.72 0.34 8.58
N ILE A 9 4.33 0.64 7.42
CA ILE A 9 3.86 1.68 6.50
C ILE A 9 3.73 1.05 5.11
N GLY A 10 2.58 1.27 4.48
CA GLY A 10 2.34 0.93 3.08
C GLY A 10 2.09 2.21 2.29
N PHE A 11 2.69 2.29 1.11
CA PHE A 11 2.61 3.46 0.24
C PHE A 11 2.65 3.04 -1.21
N TRP A 12 1.88 3.73 -2.05
CA TRP A 12 1.91 3.55 -3.49
C TRP A 12 1.56 4.85 -4.20
N THR A 13 2.34 5.20 -5.23
CA THR A 13 1.95 6.11 -6.30
C THR A 13 2.70 5.75 -7.58
N GLN A 14 2.23 6.23 -8.73
CA GLN A 14 3.00 6.14 -9.96
C GLN A 14 4.38 6.79 -9.76
N GLY A 15 5.45 6.08 -10.16
CA GLY A 15 6.82 6.50 -9.95
C GLY A 15 7.45 6.07 -8.63
N LEU A 16 6.65 5.68 -7.64
CA LEU A 16 7.12 5.30 -6.30
C LEU A 16 6.31 4.08 -5.79
N PRO A 17 6.75 2.85 -6.13
CA PRO A 17 5.92 1.66 -5.98
C PRO A 17 5.80 1.16 -4.53
N ASN A 18 6.60 1.68 -3.60
CA ASN A 18 6.63 1.27 -2.19
C ASN A 18 7.14 2.39 -1.27
N TRP A 19 7.12 2.12 0.03
CA TRP A 19 7.53 3.07 1.06
C TRP A 19 9.03 3.42 1.00
N GLU A 20 9.87 2.45 0.67
CA GLU A 20 11.31 2.64 0.54
C GLU A 20 11.65 3.59 -0.62
N ALA A 21 10.96 3.44 -1.76
CA ALA A 21 11.09 4.33 -2.91
C ALA A 21 10.65 5.75 -2.56
N ALA A 22 9.52 5.92 -1.85
CA ALA A 22 9.07 7.22 -1.37
C ALA A 22 10.08 7.88 -0.44
N CYS A 23 10.65 7.12 0.49
CA CYS A 23 11.71 7.57 1.37
C CYS A 23 12.97 7.99 0.60
N ALA A 24 13.37 7.22 -0.42
CA ALA A 24 14.52 7.56 -1.27
C ALA A 24 14.27 8.85 -2.06
N PHE A 25 13.09 8.99 -2.64
CA PHE A 25 12.68 10.19 -3.36
C PHE A 25 12.65 11.43 -2.46
N ALA A 26 12.13 11.32 -1.24
CA ALA A 26 12.15 12.40 -0.25
C ALA A 26 13.59 12.84 0.14
N ARG A 27 14.59 11.99 -0.10
CA ARG A 27 16.01 12.29 0.10
C ARG A 27 16.73 12.74 -1.19
N GLY A 28 15.98 13.05 -2.25
CA GLY A 28 16.52 13.52 -3.53
C GLY A 28 16.78 12.42 -4.55
N GLY A 29 16.27 11.20 -4.34
CA GLY A 29 16.26 10.16 -5.36
C GLY A 29 15.29 10.47 -6.51
N GLU A 30 15.37 9.67 -7.58
CA GLU A 30 14.52 9.83 -8.77
C GLU A 30 13.26 8.93 -8.72
N LEU A 31 12.27 9.29 -9.53
CA LEU A 31 11.11 8.42 -9.79
C LEU A 31 11.56 7.17 -10.55
N GLN A 32 10.85 6.07 -10.33
CA GLN A 32 11.07 4.79 -10.99
C GLN A 32 10.06 4.60 -12.12
N GLU A 33 10.41 3.77 -13.11
CA GLU A 33 9.42 3.28 -14.07
C GLU A 33 8.46 2.30 -13.37
N THR A 34 7.17 2.62 -13.33
CA THR A 34 6.13 1.80 -12.70
C THR A 34 4.95 1.59 -13.64
N THR A 35 4.14 0.57 -13.35
CA THR A 35 2.82 0.47 -13.98
C THR A 35 1.97 1.70 -13.66
N ALA A 36 1.09 2.07 -14.58
CA ALA A 36 0.16 3.20 -14.39
C ALA A 36 -0.91 2.93 -13.31
N ARG A 37 -1.08 1.66 -12.93
CA ARG A 37 -2.13 1.19 -12.02
C ARG A 37 -1.58 0.16 -11.04
N PRO A 38 -1.98 0.18 -9.76
CA PRO A 38 -1.62 -0.87 -8.82
C PRO A 38 -2.36 -2.17 -9.17
N ALA A 39 -1.78 -3.30 -8.77
CA ALA A 39 -2.27 -4.63 -9.11
C ALA A 39 -2.50 -5.46 -7.83
N PRO A 40 -3.48 -5.09 -6.98
CA PRO A 40 -3.65 -5.67 -5.67
C PRO A 40 -3.85 -7.18 -5.73
N GLN A 41 -3.12 -7.91 -4.89
CA GLN A 41 -3.15 -9.36 -4.83
C GLN A 41 -4.38 -9.91 -4.07
N LEU A 42 -5.05 -9.04 -3.30
CA LEU A 42 -6.21 -9.39 -2.46
C LEU A 42 -7.49 -9.63 -3.27
N LEU A 43 -7.56 -9.16 -4.51
CA LEU A 43 -8.75 -9.31 -5.36
C LEU A 43 -8.58 -10.47 -6.33
N ALA A 44 -9.64 -11.26 -6.52
CA ALA A 44 -9.66 -12.21 -7.63
C ALA A 44 -9.60 -11.46 -8.97
N ALA A 45 -9.17 -12.15 -10.04
CA ALA A 45 -8.91 -11.51 -11.33
C ALA A 45 -10.10 -10.70 -11.88
N ASN A 46 -11.33 -11.18 -11.70
CA ASN A 46 -12.54 -10.50 -12.16
C ASN A 46 -12.85 -9.22 -11.34
N GLU A 47 -12.64 -9.26 -10.03
CA GLU A 47 -12.84 -8.10 -9.15
C GLU A 47 -11.75 -7.06 -9.39
N ARG A 48 -10.50 -7.49 -9.52
CA ARG A 48 -9.36 -6.62 -9.83
C ARG A 48 -9.55 -5.82 -11.12
N ARG A 49 -10.12 -6.45 -12.16
CA ARG A 49 -10.43 -5.78 -13.43
C ARG A 49 -11.51 -4.70 -13.28
N ARG A 50 -12.43 -4.85 -12.32
CA ARG A 50 -13.59 -3.96 -12.10
C ARG A 50 -13.39 -2.93 -10.99
N ALA A 51 -12.39 -3.11 -10.13
CA ALA A 51 -12.08 -2.18 -9.07
C ALA A 51 -11.83 -0.77 -9.64
N PRO A 52 -12.26 0.31 -8.97
CA PRO A 52 -11.75 1.66 -9.23
C PRO A 52 -10.27 1.81 -8.85
N ASP A 53 -9.60 2.86 -9.32
CA ASP A 53 -8.20 3.13 -8.97
C ASP A 53 -8.02 3.39 -7.48
N THR A 54 -8.93 4.14 -6.85
CA THR A 54 -8.92 4.40 -5.41
C THR A 54 -9.00 3.11 -4.58
N VAL A 55 -9.82 2.15 -5.00
CA VAL A 55 -9.90 0.83 -4.35
C VAL A 55 -8.61 0.04 -4.56
N ALA A 56 -8.04 0.10 -5.77
CA ALA A 56 -6.81 -0.63 -6.07
C ALA A 56 -5.61 -0.08 -5.28
N VAL A 57 -5.46 1.25 -5.18
CA VAL A 57 -4.43 1.90 -4.37
C VAL A 57 -4.62 1.58 -2.88
N SER A 58 -5.87 1.67 -2.39
CA SER A 58 -6.20 1.32 -1.00
C SER A 58 -5.74 -0.09 -0.65
N LEU A 59 -6.09 -1.08 -1.47
CA LEU A 59 -5.75 -2.49 -1.20
C LEU A 59 -4.25 -2.75 -1.29
N GLU A 60 -3.54 -2.09 -2.22
CA GLU A 60 -2.09 -2.20 -2.33
C GLU A 60 -1.40 -1.61 -1.08
N ALA A 61 -1.79 -0.40 -0.67
CA ALA A 61 -1.23 0.26 0.50
C ALA A 61 -1.55 -0.51 1.80
N ALA A 62 -2.79 -1.01 1.96
CA ALA A 62 -3.18 -1.84 3.10
C ALA A 62 -2.32 -3.10 3.21
N LEU A 63 -2.16 -3.84 2.11
CA LEU A 63 -1.39 -5.08 2.10
C LEU A 63 0.09 -4.80 2.39
N ALA A 64 0.66 -3.75 1.80
CA ALA A 64 2.03 -3.33 2.07
C ALA A 64 2.24 -2.97 3.54
N ALA A 65 1.31 -2.22 4.15
CA ALA A 65 1.39 -1.85 5.57
C ALA A 65 1.34 -3.06 6.50
N CYS A 66 0.43 -4.02 6.23
CA CYS A 66 0.33 -5.25 7.01
C CYS A 66 1.59 -6.11 6.87
N THR A 67 2.11 -6.22 5.65
CA THR A 67 3.35 -6.95 5.36
C THR A 67 4.55 -6.33 6.08
N ALA A 68 4.68 -5.00 6.04
CA ALA A 68 5.73 -4.27 6.76
C ALA A 68 5.63 -4.45 8.28
N ALA A 69 4.41 -4.53 8.81
CA ALA A 69 4.15 -4.81 10.22
C ALA A 69 4.31 -6.30 10.61
N GLY A 70 4.54 -7.20 9.65
CA GLY A 70 4.59 -8.65 9.89
C GLY A 70 3.25 -9.22 10.37
N ARG A 71 2.12 -8.59 10.00
CA ARG A 71 0.77 -8.99 10.41
C ARG A 71 -0.02 -9.57 9.25
N ASP A 72 -0.76 -10.63 9.52
CA ASP A 72 -1.77 -11.15 8.59
C ASP A 72 -2.99 -10.19 8.57
N PRO A 73 -3.38 -9.62 7.42
CA PRO A 73 -4.58 -8.80 7.30
C PRO A 73 -5.85 -9.48 7.87
N ALA A 74 -5.96 -10.81 7.76
CA ALA A 74 -7.11 -11.57 8.25
C ALA A 74 -7.16 -11.64 9.80
N SER A 75 -6.05 -11.33 10.48
CA SER A 75 -5.99 -11.28 11.95
C SER A 75 -6.36 -9.92 12.53
N LEU A 76 -6.45 -8.88 11.70
CA LEU A 76 -6.75 -7.51 12.13
C LEU A 76 -8.27 -7.27 12.19
N PRO A 77 -8.79 -6.61 13.23
CA PRO A 77 -10.23 -6.36 13.36
C PRO A 77 -10.75 -5.37 12.32
N SER A 78 -9.89 -4.47 11.83
CA SER A 78 -10.22 -3.47 10.83
C SER A 78 -8.94 -2.96 10.17
N ILE A 79 -9.04 -2.55 8.91
CA ILE A 79 -7.99 -1.86 8.17
C ILE A 79 -8.62 -0.61 7.57
N PHE A 80 -7.97 0.53 7.77
CA PHE A 80 -8.41 1.81 7.23
C PHE A 80 -7.35 2.31 6.25
N THR A 81 -7.80 2.74 5.07
CA THR A 81 -6.96 3.33 4.03
C THR A 81 -7.55 4.66 3.62
N SER A 82 -6.69 5.58 3.20
CA SER A 82 -7.08 6.87 2.61
C SER A 82 -6.32 7.03 1.31
N THR A 83 -7.02 7.45 0.26
CA THR A 83 -6.49 7.64 -1.10
C THR A 83 -6.87 8.99 -1.65
#